data_AF-A0A428VZR8-F1
#
_entry.id   AF-A0A428VZR8-F1
#
_cell.length_a   1.000
_cell.length_b   1.000
_cell.length_c   1.000
_cell.angle_alpha   90.00
_cell.angle_beta   90.00
_cell.angle_gamma   90.00
#
_symmetry.space_group_name_H-M   'P 1'
#
loop_
_entity.id
_entity.type
_entity.pdbx_description
1 polymer ?
#
loop_
_entity_poly.entity_id
_entity_poly.type
_entity_poly.pdbx_seq_one_letter_code
_entity_poly.pdbx_strand_id
1 'polypeptide(L)'
;MVTAKRAPAGAAVLRGDITAAIRNAVMNELAEVGYGRLSIEAVARRAGVGKTAIYRRWSNKLEMVLEIVSAIAERSVPMPDTGSFAGDLQLLMFIVSKALQHRIASQIIP
;
A
#
# COMPACT_ATOMS: atom_id res chain seq x y z
N MET A 1 -16.76 -1.93 -31.02
CA MET A 1 -16.06 -3.24 -30.86
C MET A 1 -14.97 -3.04 -29.82
N VAL A 2 -15.23 -3.42 -28.56
CA VAL A 2 -14.26 -3.28 -27.45
C VAL A 2 -13.54 -4.62 -27.30
N THR A 3 -12.25 -4.64 -27.61
CA THR A 3 -11.43 -5.85 -27.61
C THR A 3 -11.17 -6.28 -26.16
N ALA A 4 -11.74 -7.42 -25.75
CA ALA A 4 -11.47 -8.02 -24.44
C ALA A 4 -10.02 -8.53 -24.39
N LYS A 5 -9.19 -7.92 -23.53
CA LYS A 5 -7.80 -8.33 -23.30
C LYS A 5 -7.78 -9.69 -22.60
N ARG A 6 -7.31 -10.73 -23.29
CA ARG A 6 -7.18 -12.10 -22.75
C ARG A 6 -6.32 -12.09 -21.48
N ALA A 7 -6.82 -12.70 -20.41
CA ALA A 7 -6.08 -12.90 -19.16
C ALA A 7 -4.90 -13.85 -19.43
N PRO A 8 -3.66 -13.49 -19.03
CA PRO A 8 -2.51 -14.28 -19.41
C PRO A 8 -2.33 -15.46 -18.44
N ALA A 9 -2.11 -16.66 -18.98
CA ALA A 9 -2.09 -17.91 -18.22
C ALA A 9 -0.81 -18.08 -17.37
N GLY A 10 -0.99 -18.62 -16.16
CA GLY A 10 -0.04 -19.40 -15.33
C GLY A 10 1.34 -18.80 -15.02
N ALA A 11 2.17 -18.57 -16.05
CA ALA A 11 3.52 -17.99 -15.94
C ALA A 11 3.52 -16.46 -16.00
N ALA A 12 2.47 -15.87 -16.57
CA ALA A 12 2.28 -14.43 -16.65
C ALA A 12 1.55 -13.84 -15.44
N VAL A 13 0.99 -14.70 -14.58
CA VAL A 13 0.37 -14.27 -13.32
C VAL A 13 1.48 -14.09 -12.30
N LEU A 14 1.63 -12.87 -11.80
CA LEU A 14 2.58 -12.55 -10.74
C LEU A 14 2.29 -13.40 -9.51
N ARG A 15 3.32 -14.10 -9.01
CA ARG A 15 3.14 -14.93 -7.81
C ARG A 15 2.78 -14.06 -6.60
N GLY A 16 1.68 -14.41 -5.93
CA GLY A 16 1.09 -13.62 -4.85
C GLY A 16 1.89 -13.65 -3.55
N ASP A 17 2.57 -14.76 -3.26
CA ASP A 17 3.53 -14.90 -2.16
C ASP A 17 4.65 -13.86 -2.24
N ILE A 18 5.25 -13.70 -3.43
CA ILE A 18 6.28 -12.69 -3.66
C ILE A 18 5.70 -11.28 -3.52
N THR A 19 4.48 -11.04 -4.02
CA THR A 19 3.82 -9.74 -3.85
C THR A 19 3.64 -9.44 -2.36
N ALA A 20 3.14 -10.40 -1.56
CA ALA A 20 2.98 -10.25 -0.12
C ALA A 20 4.32 -9.98 0.61
N ALA A 21 5.38 -10.71 0.25
CA ALA A 21 6.72 -10.49 0.79
C ALA A 21 7.23 -9.06 0.52
N ILE A 22 7.04 -8.57 -0.71
CA ILE A 22 7.40 -7.19 -1.05
C ILE A 22 6.54 -6.19 -0.27
N ARG A 23 5.22 -6.41 -0.15
CA ARG A 23 4.33 -5.53 0.62
C ARG A 23 4.77 -5.40 2.08
N ASN A 24 5.06 -6.53 2.73
CA ASN A 24 5.55 -6.54 4.10
C ASN A 24 6.90 -5.81 4.23
N ALA A 25 7.80 -6.03 3.28
CA ALA A 25 9.10 -5.37 3.27
C ALA A 25 8.98 -3.85 3.10
N VAL A 26 8.10 -3.38 2.21
CA VAL A 26 7.80 -1.95 2.03
C VAL A 26 7.26 -1.34 3.31
N MET A 27 6.29 -1.98 3.96
CA MET A 27 5.70 -1.46 5.20
C MET A 27 6.71 -1.35 6.33
N ASN A 28 7.56 -2.35 6.49
CA ASN A 28 8.62 -2.34 7.50
C ASN A 28 9.63 -1.21 7.23
N GLU A 29 10.10 -1.09 5.99
CA GLU A 29 11.03 -0.02 5.62
C GLU A 29 10.39 1.36 5.83
N LEU A 30 9.14 1.53 5.41
CA LEU A 30 8.41 2.78 5.52
C LEU A 30 8.17 3.18 6.98
N ALA A 31 7.89 2.22 7.87
CA ALA A 31 7.77 2.46 9.30
C ALA A 31 9.12 2.71 10.01
N GLU A 32 10.23 2.23 9.45
CA GLU A 32 11.57 2.45 10.02
C GLU A 32 12.17 3.80 9.58
N VAL A 33 11.99 4.18 8.30
CA VAL A 33 12.75 5.27 7.69
C VAL A 33 11.89 6.37 7.04
N GLY A 34 10.58 6.15 6.92
CA GLY A 34 9.65 7.05 6.24
C GLY A 34 9.79 7.08 4.71
N TYR A 35 8.84 7.73 4.03
CA TYR A 35 8.78 7.73 2.55
C TYR A 35 10.01 8.37 1.88
N GLY A 36 10.51 9.47 2.45
CA GLY A 36 11.62 10.23 1.89
C GLY A 36 12.90 9.40 1.79
N ARG A 37 13.18 8.56 2.79
CA ARG A 37 14.37 7.70 2.83
C ARG A 37 14.13 6.27 2.35
N LEU A 38 12.89 5.90 2.00
CA LEU A 38 12.58 4.56 1.53
C LEU A 38 13.41 4.19 0.30
N SER A 39 14.11 3.06 0.37
CA SER A 39 14.95 2.53 -0.69
C SER A 39 14.38 1.25 -1.30
N ILE A 40 14.27 1.22 -2.64
CA ILE A 40 13.87 0.01 -3.39
C ILE A 40 14.89 -1.11 -3.20
N GLU A 41 16.18 -0.80 -2.99
CA GLU A 41 17.21 -1.79 -2.70
C GLU A 41 17.00 -2.45 -1.34
N ALA A 42 16.73 -1.63 -0.32
CA ALA A 42 16.48 -2.14 1.03
C ALA A 42 15.23 -3.03 1.06
N VAL A 43 14.17 -2.60 0.37
CA VAL A 43 12.93 -3.40 0.19
C VAL A 43 13.22 -4.71 -0.53
N ALA A 44 13.94 -4.69 -1.66
CA ALA A 44 14.27 -5.88 -2.44
C ALA A 44 15.06 -6.90 -1.61
N ARG A 45 16.09 -6.42 -0.89
CA ARG A 45 16.91 -7.23 0.03
C ARG A 45 16.06 -7.84 1.14
N ARG A 46 15.20 -7.04 1.79
CA ARG A 46 14.33 -7.50 2.88
C ARG A 46 13.28 -8.51 2.41
N ALA A 47 12.75 -8.36 1.19
CA ALA A 47 11.79 -9.27 0.58
C ALA A 47 12.45 -10.51 -0.05
N GLY A 48 13.78 -10.58 -0.11
CA GLY A 48 14.51 -11.69 -0.74
C GLY A 48 14.32 -11.77 -2.26
N VAL A 49 14.11 -10.64 -2.93
CA VAL A 49 13.87 -10.57 -4.39
C VAL A 49 14.80 -9.58 -5.08
N GLY A 50 14.93 -9.70 -6.40
CA GLY A 50 15.59 -8.67 -7.22
C GLY A 50 14.69 -7.46 -7.50
N LYS A 51 15.31 -6.29 -7.75
CA LYS A 51 14.59 -5.04 -8.12
C LYS A 51 13.62 -5.24 -9.29
N THR A 52 14.00 -6.03 -10.29
CA THR A 52 13.16 -6.33 -11.45
C THR A 52 11.82 -6.96 -11.06
N ALA A 53 11.79 -7.76 -9.99
CA ALA A 53 10.55 -8.35 -9.48
C ALA A 53 9.60 -7.29 -8.89
N ILE A 54 10.15 -6.22 -8.32
CA ILE A 54 9.38 -5.06 -7.82
C ILE A 54 8.89 -4.23 -9.00
N TYR A 55 9.77 -3.85 -9.92
CA TYR A 55 9.41 -2.98 -11.06
C TYR A 55 8.44 -3.62 -12.05
N ARG A 56 8.39 -4.96 -12.11
CA ARG A 56 7.38 -5.68 -12.88
C ARG A 56 5.96 -5.56 -12.29
N ARG A 57 5.85 -5.25 -10.99
CA ARG A 57 4.58 -5.10 -10.26
C ARG A 57 4.16 -3.64 -10.16
N TRP A 58 5.11 -2.75 -9.93
CA TRP A 58 4.90 -1.32 -9.78
C TRP A 58 5.90 -0.55 -10.63
N SER A 59 5.40 0.38 -11.44
CA SER A 59 6.24 1.12 -12.38
C SER A 59 7.20 2.07 -11.67
N ASN A 60 6.83 2.54 -10.47
CA ASN A 60 7.64 3.47 -9.70
C ASN A 60 7.38 3.38 -8.18
N LYS A 61 8.23 4.06 -7.38
CA LYS A 61 8.17 4.07 -5.91
C LYS A 61 6.84 4.60 -5.38
N LEU A 62 6.32 5.68 -5.96
CA LEU A 62 5.10 6.34 -5.49
C LEU A 62 3.89 5.42 -5.68
N GLU A 63 3.74 4.85 -6.88
CA GLU A 63 2.68 3.89 -7.20
C GLU A 63 2.70 2.68 -6.25
N MET A 64 3.90 2.12 -6.01
CA MET A 64 4.07 1.01 -5.07
C MET A 64 3.59 1.37 -3.65
N VAL A 65 4.05 2.50 -3.11
CA VAL A 65 3.70 2.90 -1.75
C VAL A 65 2.21 3.22 -1.65
N LEU A 66 1.66 3.94 -2.63
CA LEU A 66 0.25 4.32 -2.64
C LEU A 66 -0.67 3.10 -2.69
N GLU A 67 -0.41 2.13 -3.58
CA GLU A 67 -1.21 0.90 -3.64
C GLU A 67 -1.16 0.13 -2.31
N ILE A 68 0.03 0.01 -1.71
CA ILE A 68 0.23 -0.78 -0.50
C ILE A 68 -0.44 -0.12 0.71
N VAL A 69 -0.27 1.19 0.86
CA VAL A 69 -0.86 1.95 1.97
C VAL A 69 -2.39 2.03 1.84
N SER A 70 -2.91 2.26 0.63
CA SER A 70 -4.36 2.28 0.38
C SER A 70 -5.02 0.94 0.71
N ALA A 71 -4.40 -0.17 0.33
CA ALA A 71 -4.92 -1.51 0.65
C ALA A 71 -5.00 -1.80 2.16
N ILE A 72 -4.20 -1.12 2.98
CA ILE A 72 -4.26 -1.20 4.44
C ILE A 72 -5.33 -0.26 4.98
N ALA A 73 -5.42 0.97 4.45
CA ALA A 73 -6.43 1.93 4.82
C ALA A 73 -7.85 1.36 4.60
N GLU A 74 -8.10 0.74 3.45
CA GLU A 74 -9.38 0.08 3.13
C GLU A 74 -9.76 -1.02 4.13
N ARG A 75 -8.77 -1.72 4.70
CA ARG A 75 -9.01 -2.77 5.71
C ARG A 75 -9.19 -2.21 7.13
N SER A 76 -8.65 -1.02 7.39
CA SER A 76 -8.53 -0.47 8.74
C SER A 76 -9.55 0.62 9.04
N VAL A 77 -10.14 1.23 8.00
CA VAL A 77 -11.15 2.28 8.13
C VAL A 77 -12.52 1.67 7.84
N PRO A 78 -13.25 1.17 8.85
CA PRO A 78 -14.65 0.84 8.67
C PRO A 78 -15.41 2.12 8.30
N MET A 79 -16.29 2.03 7.29
CA MET A 79 -17.21 3.13 6.96
C MET A 79 -18.15 3.31 8.17
N PRO A 80 -18.15 4.47 8.84
CA PRO A 80 -19.11 4.73 9.90
C PRO A 80 -20.53 4.64 9.34
N ASP A 81 -21.42 4.02 10.11
CA ASP A 81 -22.86 4.05 9.87
C ASP A 81 -23.55 4.38 11.20
N THR A 82 -23.56 5.67 11.50
CA THR A 82 -24.17 6.27 12.69
C THR A 82 -25.65 6.60 12.46
N GLY A 83 -26.19 6.30 11.27
CA GLY A 83 -27.54 6.69 10.85
C GLY A 83 -27.68 8.15 10.43
N SER A 84 -26.58 8.92 10.34
CA SER A 84 -26.58 10.28 9.82
C SER A 84 -25.28 10.63 9.11
N PHE A 85 -25.37 11.29 7.96
CA PHE A 85 -24.19 11.74 7.21
C PHE A 85 -23.25 12.63 8.03
N ALA A 86 -23.80 13.51 8.88
CA ALA A 86 -23.01 14.37 9.75
C ALA A 86 -22.22 13.58 10.81
N GLY A 87 -22.85 12.57 11.43
CA GLY A 87 -22.19 11.68 12.38
C GLY A 87 -21.11 10.82 11.73
N ASP A 88 -21.37 10.35 10.51
CA ASP A 88 -20.41 9.55 9.75
C ASP A 88 -19.20 10.38 9.34
N LEU A 89 -19.42 11.62 8.89
CA LEU A 89 -18.35 12.55 8.55
C LEU A 89 -17.50 12.91 9.77
N GLN A 90 -18.12 13.16 10.93
CA GLN A 90 -17.39 13.43 12.17
C GLN A 90 -16.53 12.25 12.60
N LEU A 91 -17.08 11.03 12.57
CA LEU A 91 -16.34 9.84 12.97
C LEU A 91 -15.22 9.52 11.98
N LEU A 92 -15.46 9.68 10.68
CA LEU A 92 -14.45 9.53 9.64
C LEU A 92 -13.30 10.52 9.84
N MET A 93 -13.60 11.81 10.06
CA MET A 93 -12.58 12.83 10.31
C MET A 93 -11.79 12.56 11.60
N PHE A 94 -12.45 12.03 12.64
CA PHE A 94 -11.77 11.62 13.86
C PHE A 94 -10.82 10.44 13.62
N ILE A 95 -11.26 9.40 12.90
CA ILE A 95 -10.42 8.24 12.54
C ILE A 95 -9.23 8.69 11.70
N VAL A 96 -9.44 9.50 10.68
CA VAL A 96 -8.38 10.04 9.82
C VAL A 96 -7.41 10.90 10.63
N SER A 97 -7.91 11.80 11.48
CA SER A 97 -7.08 12.65 12.34
C SER A 97 -6.21 11.81 13.29
N LYS A 98 -6.79 10.79 13.93
CA LYS A 98 -6.06 9.86 14.81
C LYS A 98 -5.04 9.03 14.05
N ALA A 99 -5.38 8.57 12.85
CA ALA A 99 -4.45 7.85 11.99
C ALA A 99 -3.25 8.74 11.65
N LEU A 100 -3.47 9.97 11.19
CA LEU A 100 -2.41 10.94 10.85
C LEU A 100 -1.53 11.34 12.06
N GLN A 101 -2.14 11.45 13.24
CA GLN A 101 -1.42 11.76 14.49
C GLN A 101 -0.61 10.58 15.02
N HIS A 102 -0.87 9.36 14.55
CA HIS A 102 -0.07 8.21 14.92
C HIS A 102 1.33 8.36 14.30
N ARG A 103 2.39 8.23 15.11
CA ARG A 103 3.81 8.41 14.71
C ARG A 103 4.21 7.62 13.47
N ILE A 104 3.52 6.51 13.19
CA ILE A 104 3.72 5.70 11.98
C ILE A 104 3.13 6.37 10.74
N ALA A 105 1.94 6.98 10.80
CA ALA A 105 1.34 7.64 9.64
C ALA A 105 2.04 8.97 9.29
N SER A 106 2.53 9.70 10.30
CA SER A 106 3.32 10.93 10.08
C SER A 106 4.68 10.67 9.40
N GLN A 107 5.16 9.42 9.38
CA GLN A 107 6.36 9.04 8.63
C GLN A 107 6.04 8.57 7.20
N ILE A 108 4.77 8.21 6.94
CA ILE A 108 4.29 7.66 5.67
C ILE A 108 3.80 8.76 4.74
N ILE A 109 3.15 9.79 5.27
CA ILE A 109 2.54 10.88 4.51
C ILE A 109 3.43 12.13 4.68
N PRO A 110 3.90 12.76 3.58
CA PRO A 110 4.68 13.99 3.66
C PRO A 110 3.87 15.17 4.22
#